data_AF-A0A6A4H9N9-F1
#
_entry.id   AF-A0A6A4H9N9-F1
#
_cell.length_a   1.000
_cell.length_b   1.000
_cell.length_c   1.000
_cell.angle_alpha   90.00
_cell.angle_beta   90.00
_cell.angle_gamma   90.00
#
_symmetry.space_group_name_H-M   'P 1'
#
loop_
_entity.id
_entity.type
_entity.pdbx_description
1 polymer ?
#
loop_
_entity_poly.entity_id
_entity_poly.type
_entity_poly.pdbx_seq_one_letter_code
_entity_poly.pdbx_strand_id
1 'polypeptide(L)'
;MNHVVFSRIDGELTGSHTSQFWISTLKNVFPSAVVLELLVVLKCCLSQVALYRIRLGSYPISLVSLMTSEPSFRGTLSMLFKSSMRASILWFVLLAAITQAVTLTSIFIPGTLTVNQSPTVTTSLYIPTIDFNTVDPTTSSLITEDIWPSGGTNTTDSLLAFPLNSTDLPLNEYFFYNSSYAFTTPDENNPNVSLSTLDVIYMEGFNTTPAEALSLFSQYPDPTQYNPLGTHCEYQNATYEATTIFSNNTQSSSTRVMQMTGSLPIGHDADGPHAGTNTTNMTLAFRSIAQAFSELLSGNAFFQANVSGLVTDSTQALNTPLFSLTSAIQNTTEPGESVTMNSVFFFGLSPSLAGNLSPGVQSLLGNVTLAFVSQQMGSTLANVTMTPNSTQYQYRARKLGLIYGIVFGVSLVLVLYGLMCLWKNGSTAVFDLEHIVEMTSASKGLHESAVHPRFGSTPVKGVMFSDRVFTSAVKLDVNR
;
A
#
# COMPACT_ATOMS: atom_id res chain seq x y z
N MET A 1 7.59 -33.91 10.72
CA MET A 1 8.24 -32.72 11.30
C MET A 1 7.70 -31.41 10.73
N ASN A 2 7.75 -31.16 9.40
CA ASN A 2 7.20 -29.94 8.79
C ASN A 2 5.74 -29.62 9.15
N HIS A 3 4.86 -30.63 9.23
CA HIS A 3 3.47 -30.42 9.66
C HIS A 3 3.34 -29.85 11.08
N VAL A 4 4.16 -30.31 12.01
CA VAL A 4 4.12 -29.88 13.41
C VAL A 4 4.63 -28.45 13.53
N VAL A 5 5.68 -28.10 12.79
CA VAL A 5 6.21 -26.74 12.75
C VAL A 5 5.21 -25.79 12.09
N PHE A 6 4.65 -26.15 10.93
CA PHE A 6 3.72 -25.27 10.20
C PHE A 6 2.35 -25.12 10.84
N SER A 7 1.85 -26.15 11.53
CA SER A 7 0.62 -26.02 12.32
C SER A 7 0.82 -25.16 13.57
N ARG A 8 2.03 -25.12 14.13
CA ARG A 8 2.34 -24.30 15.30
C ARG A 8 2.40 -22.80 14.96
N ILE A 9 2.80 -22.46 13.75
CA ILE A 9 2.88 -21.06 13.26
C ILE A 9 1.62 -20.62 12.49
N ASP A 10 0.59 -21.47 12.39
CA ASP A 10 -0.65 -21.11 11.69
C ASP A 10 -1.40 -20.02 12.46
N GLY A 11 -1.71 -18.92 11.78
CA GLY A 11 -2.31 -17.73 12.39
C GLY A 11 -1.31 -16.81 13.11
N GLU A 12 -0.03 -17.17 13.20
CA GLU A 12 0.99 -16.23 13.69
C GLU A 12 1.24 -15.12 12.66
N LEU A 13 1.44 -13.90 13.16
CA LEU A 13 1.87 -12.77 12.37
C LEU A 13 3.23 -13.07 11.74
N THR A 14 3.40 -12.76 10.47
CA THR A 14 4.70 -12.81 9.82
C THR A 14 5.61 -11.83 10.55
N GLY A 15 6.55 -12.36 11.33
CA GLY A 15 7.54 -11.57 12.05
C GLY A 15 8.49 -10.81 11.12
N SER A 16 9.60 -10.34 11.69
CA SER A 16 10.66 -9.64 10.95
C SER A 16 11.13 -10.43 9.72
N HIS A 17 11.67 -9.73 8.71
CA HIS A 17 12.19 -10.33 7.47
C HIS A 17 13.06 -11.59 7.70
N THR A 18 13.83 -11.62 8.78
CA THR A 18 14.69 -12.75 9.15
C THR A 18 13.90 -14.02 9.47
N SER A 19 12.77 -13.91 10.18
CA SER A 19 11.90 -15.06 10.48
C SER A 19 11.28 -15.64 9.20
N GLN A 20 10.86 -14.78 8.28
CA GLN A 20 10.26 -15.17 7.02
C GLN A 20 11.26 -15.91 6.12
N PHE A 21 12.52 -15.46 6.09
CA PHE A 21 13.59 -16.11 5.35
C PHE A 21 13.83 -17.55 5.81
N TRP A 22 13.96 -17.77 7.12
CA TRP A 22 14.21 -19.10 7.67
C TRP A 22 13.02 -20.03 7.48
N ILE A 23 11.79 -19.54 7.65
CA ILE A 23 10.57 -20.32 7.40
C ILE A 23 10.48 -20.73 5.92
N SER A 24 10.79 -19.82 5.00
CA SER A 24 10.83 -20.12 3.56
C SER A 24 11.92 -21.13 3.21
N THR A 25 13.10 -20.99 3.81
CA THR A 25 14.23 -21.90 3.59
C THR A 25 13.92 -23.31 4.08
N LEU A 26 13.42 -23.44 5.32
CA LEU A 26 13.04 -24.73 5.91
C LEU A 26 11.95 -25.45 5.11
N LYS A 27 11.01 -24.69 4.54
CA LYS A 27 9.95 -25.21 3.66
C LYS A 27 10.49 -25.90 2.41
N ASN A 28 11.66 -25.51 1.90
CA ASN A 28 12.25 -26.08 0.69
C ASN A 28 13.29 -27.16 0.99
N VAL A 29 14.10 -27.00 2.04
CA VAL A 29 15.20 -27.93 2.37
C VAL A 29 14.67 -29.27 2.85
N PHE A 30 13.70 -29.27 3.79
CA PHE A 30 13.24 -30.51 4.40
C PHE A 30 12.56 -31.47 3.40
N PRO A 31 11.64 -31.03 2.53
CA PRO A 31 11.09 -31.92 1.52
C PRO A 31 12.12 -32.43 0.52
N SER A 32 13.12 -31.61 0.18
CA SER A 32 14.20 -32.02 -0.73
C SER A 32 15.02 -33.16 -0.15
N ALA A 33 15.31 -33.12 1.16
CA ALA A 33 16.01 -34.21 1.86
C ALA A 33 15.17 -35.50 1.87
N VAL A 34 13.87 -35.40 2.19
CA VAL A 34 12.96 -36.56 2.19
C VAL A 34 12.82 -37.17 0.79
N VAL A 35 12.70 -36.34 -0.25
CA VAL A 35 12.64 -36.81 -1.64
C VAL A 35 13.94 -37.50 -2.04
N LEU A 36 15.10 -36.98 -1.62
CA LEU A 36 16.40 -37.61 -1.87
C LEU A 36 16.50 -38.99 -1.22
N GLU A 37 16.13 -39.12 0.05
CA GLU A 37 16.10 -40.41 0.76
C GLU A 37 15.15 -41.40 0.09
N LEU A 38 13.94 -40.96 -0.26
CA LEU A 38 12.94 -41.78 -0.94
C LEU A 38 13.44 -42.26 -2.31
N LEU A 39 14.14 -41.39 -3.05
CA LEU A 39 14.72 -41.71 -4.35
C LEU A 39 15.81 -42.78 -4.23
N VAL A 40 16.68 -42.68 -3.22
CA VAL A 40 17.70 -43.71 -2.95
C VAL A 40 17.03 -45.07 -2.70
N VAL A 41 16.02 -45.11 -1.84
CA VAL A 41 15.28 -46.35 -1.53
C VAL A 41 14.58 -46.91 -2.77
N LEU A 42 13.91 -46.06 -3.56
CA LEU A 42 13.23 -46.48 -4.78
C LEU A 42 14.20 -47.01 -5.84
N LYS A 43 15.39 -46.40 -5.99
CA LYS A 43 16.46 -46.91 -6.86
C LYS A 43 16.91 -48.29 -6.41
N CYS A 44 17.15 -48.51 -5.12
CA CYS A 44 17.48 -49.83 -4.59
C CYS A 44 16.38 -50.85 -4.90
N CYS A 45 15.11 -50.50 -4.71
CA CYS A 45 13.98 -51.37 -5.03
C CYS A 45 13.92 -51.70 -6.54
N LEU A 46 14.10 -50.71 -7.41
CA LEU A 46 14.12 -50.89 -8.86
C LEU A 46 15.21 -51.89 -9.29
N SER A 47 16.40 -51.80 -8.70
CA SER A 47 17.49 -52.76 -8.93
C SER A 47 17.12 -54.18 -8.53
N GLN A 48 16.47 -54.38 -7.38
CA GLN A 48 16.01 -55.71 -6.94
C GLN A 48 14.94 -56.28 -7.87
N VAL A 49 14.03 -55.43 -8.34
CA VAL A 49 12.97 -55.83 -9.27
C VAL A 49 13.54 -56.20 -10.63
N ALA A 50 14.49 -55.43 -11.15
CA ALA A 50 15.20 -55.74 -12.40
C ALA A 50 15.88 -57.11 -12.30
N LEU A 51 16.64 -57.33 -11.22
CA LEU A 51 17.30 -58.60 -10.95
C LEU A 51 16.33 -59.78 -10.92
N TYR A 52 15.24 -59.64 -10.15
CA TYR A 52 14.22 -60.68 -10.01
C TYR A 52 13.61 -61.05 -11.36
N ARG A 53 13.34 -60.03 -12.20
CA ARG A 53 12.80 -60.26 -13.55
C ARG A 53 13.82 -60.97 -14.43
N ILE A 54 15.06 -60.50 -14.47
CA ILE A 54 16.13 -61.14 -15.28
C ILE A 54 16.29 -62.62 -14.91
N ARG A 55 16.18 -62.99 -13.63
CA ARG A 55 16.26 -64.39 -13.19
C ARG A 55 15.06 -65.25 -13.61
N LEU A 56 13.88 -64.65 -13.75
CA LEU A 56 12.63 -65.36 -14.09
C LEU A 56 12.48 -65.71 -15.58
N GLY A 57 13.24 -65.10 -16.48
CA GLY A 57 13.07 -65.34 -17.91
C GLY A 57 14.24 -64.88 -18.79
N SER A 58 14.27 -65.39 -20.03
CA SER A 58 15.26 -65.02 -21.03
C SER A 58 14.86 -63.70 -21.71
N TYR A 59 15.67 -62.66 -21.54
CA TYR A 59 15.47 -61.35 -22.16
C TYR A 59 16.62 -61.01 -23.12
N PRO A 60 16.38 -60.24 -24.19
CA PRO A 60 17.45 -59.78 -25.06
C PRO A 60 18.43 -58.87 -24.28
N ILE A 61 19.72 -58.97 -24.59
CA ILE A 61 20.80 -58.22 -23.90
C ILE A 61 20.54 -56.71 -23.89
N SER A 62 19.94 -56.16 -24.95
CA SER A 62 19.56 -54.75 -25.02
C SER A 62 18.51 -54.35 -23.97
N LEU A 63 17.59 -55.26 -23.62
CA LEU A 63 16.61 -55.02 -22.56
C LEU A 63 17.24 -55.16 -21.17
N VAL A 64 18.12 -56.14 -20.98
CA VAL A 64 18.88 -56.30 -19.74
C VAL A 64 19.72 -55.05 -19.48
N SER A 65 20.50 -54.61 -20.47
CA SER A 65 21.29 -53.38 -20.39
C SER A 65 20.43 -52.16 -20.07
N LEU A 66 19.22 -52.07 -20.62
CA LEU A 66 18.29 -50.99 -20.34
C LEU A 66 17.66 -51.10 -18.93
N MET A 67 17.40 -52.30 -18.43
CA MET A 67 16.91 -52.55 -17.06
C MET A 67 17.98 -52.27 -16.00
N THR A 68 19.26 -52.46 -16.33
CA THR A 68 20.39 -52.16 -15.44
C THR A 68 20.89 -50.72 -15.56
N SER A 69 20.53 -50.00 -16.63
CA SER A 69 20.89 -48.60 -16.82
C SER A 69 20.10 -47.67 -15.88
N GLU A 70 20.66 -46.50 -15.59
CA GLU A 70 19.96 -45.50 -14.77
C GLU A 70 18.62 -45.12 -15.45
N PRO A 71 17.49 -45.15 -14.72
CA PRO A 71 16.20 -44.86 -15.31
C PRO A 71 16.20 -43.43 -15.83
N SER A 72 16.14 -43.26 -17.15
CA SER A 72 15.94 -41.96 -17.79
C SER A 72 14.51 -41.86 -18.34
N PHE A 73 13.94 -40.66 -18.33
CA PHE A 73 12.59 -40.43 -18.87
C PHE A 73 12.49 -40.89 -20.34
N ARG A 74 13.50 -40.54 -21.15
CA ARG A 74 13.59 -40.93 -22.56
C ARG A 74 13.70 -42.44 -22.74
N GLY A 75 14.51 -43.11 -21.91
CA GLY A 75 14.64 -44.57 -21.93
C GLY A 75 13.34 -45.28 -21.55
N THR A 76 12.66 -44.79 -20.52
CA THR A 76 11.38 -45.31 -20.03
C THR A 76 10.27 -45.14 -21.08
N LEU A 77 10.21 -43.98 -21.72
CA LEU A 77 9.25 -43.69 -22.79
C LEU A 77 9.52 -44.56 -24.03
N SER A 78 10.78 -44.72 -24.40
CA SER A 78 11.17 -45.61 -25.50
C SER A 78 10.81 -47.07 -25.24
N MET A 79 10.89 -47.54 -23.99
CA MET A 79 10.41 -48.88 -23.60
C MET A 79 8.90 -49.03 -23.79
N LEU A 80 8.10 -48.01 -23.45
CA LEU A 80 6.64 -48.04 -23.58
C LEU A 80 6.18 -48.14 -25.04
N PHE A 81 6.84 -47.43 -25.94
CA PHE A 81 6.42 -47.36 -27.35
C PHE A 81 6.93 -48.54 -28.20
N LYS A 82 7.87 -49.35 -27.70
CA LYS A 82 8.36 -50.53 -28.43
C LYS A 82 7.36 -51.68 -28.27
N SER A 83 6.35 -51.71 -29.16
CA SER A 83 5.02 -52.33 -29.03
C SER A 83 4.92 -53.87 -28.91
N SER A 84 5.97 -54.57 -28.49
CA SER A 84 5.97 -56.05 -28.33
C SER A 84 6.12 -56.49 -26.87
N MET A 85 6.16 -55.55 -25.91
CA MET A 85 6.46 -55.90 -24.53
C MET A 85 5.27 -56.50 -23.78
N ARG A 86 5.44 -57.77 -23.39
CA ARG A 86 4.54 -58.55 -22.52
C ARG A 86 4.26 -57.80 -21.20
N ALA A 87 3.08 -58.04 -20.60
CA ALA A 87 2.64 -57.48 -19.31
C ALA A 87 3.69 -57.58 -18.18
N SER A 88 4.65 -58.52 -18.29
CA SER A 88 5.78 -58.66 -17.39
C SER A 88 6.69 -57.43 -17.27
N ILE A 89 6.79 -56.56 -18.28
CA ILE A 89 7.68 -55.39 -18.26
C ILE A 89 6.93 -54.12 -17.82
N LEU A 90 5.60 -54.12 -17.94
CA LEU A 90 4.74 -53.00 -17.56
C LEU A 90 4.94 -52.60 -16.09
N TRP A 91 5.14 -53.58 -15.20
CA TRP A 91 5.41 -53.31 -13.79
C TRP A 91 6.75 -52.60 -13.54
N PHE A 92 7.80 -52.97 -14.28
CA PHE A 92 9.11 -52.31 -14.19
C PHE A 92 9.02 -50.86 -14.69
N VAL A 93 8.34 -50.65 -15.83
CA VAL A 93 8.14 -49.31 -16.37
C VAL A 93 7.28 -48.44 -15.44
N LEU A 94 6.23 -49.01 -14.83
CA LEU A 94 5.44 -48.31 -13.83
C LEU A 94 6.30 -47.87 -12.63
N LEU A 95 7.17 -48.74 -12.15
CA LEU A 95 8.10 -48.44 -11.04
C LEU A 95 9.09 -47.33 -11.41
N ALA A 96 9.65 -47.39 -12.63
CA ALA A 96 10.54 -46.35 -13.15
C ALA A 96 9.81 -45.01 -13.34
N ALA A 97 8.59 -45.03 -13.87
CA ALA A 97 7.76 -43.85 -14.05
C ALA A 97 7.38 -43.20 -12.71
N ILE A 98 7.05 -44.00 -11.68
CA ILE A 98 6.78 -43.48 -10.34
C ILE A 98 8.05 -42.88 -9.72
N THR A 99 9.20 -43.53 -9.89
CA THR A 99 10.49 -43.00 -9.41
C THR A 99 10.78 -41.63 -10.03
N GLN A 100 10.45 -41.44 -11.31
CA GLN A 100 10.53 -40.13 -11.99
C GLN A 100 9.41 -39.16 -11.59
N ALA A 101 8.23 -39.64 -11.20
CA ALA A 101 7.18 -38.78 -10.68
C ALA A 101 7.56 -38.21 -9.30
N VAL A 102 8.24 -39.01 -8.46
CA VAL A 102 8.74 -38.59 -7.15
C VAL A 102 9.77 -37.46 -7.28
N THR A 103 10.66 -37.47 -8.26
CA THR A 103 11.59 -36.36 -8.49
C THR A 103 10.88 -35.08 -8.90
N LEU A 104 9.78 -35.17 -9.64
CA LEU A 104 8.96 -34.01 -9.99
C LEU A 104 8.18 -33.45 -8.79
N THR A 105 7.84 -34.30 -7.81
CA THR A 105 7.07 -33.82 -6.65
C THR A 105 7.79 -32.74 -5.85
N SER A 106 9.12 -32.69 -5.84
CA SER A 106 9.90 -31.62 -5.17
C SER A 106 9.69 -30.24 -5.81
N ILE A 107 9.45 -30.20 -7.13
CA ILE A 107 9.15 -28.98 -7.89
C ILE A 107 7.71 -28.54 -7.63
N PHE A 108 6.80 -29.51 -7.49
CA PHE A 108 5.37 -29.26 -7.39
C PHE A 108 4.84 -29.12 -5.96
N ILE A 109 5.68 -29.10 -4.92
CA ILE A 109 5.22 -28.90 -3.53
C ILE A 109 4.63 -27.48 -3.45
N PRO A 110 3.30 -27.31 -3.55
CA PRO A 110 2.71 -26.00 -3.58
C PRO A 110 2.90 -25.40 -2.20
N GLY A 111 2.96 -24.08 -2.11
CA GLY A 111 3.12 -23.39 -0.85
C GLY A 111 2.02 -23.76 0.15
N THR A 112 2.31 -24.72 1.03
CA THR A 112 1.37 -25.21 2.05
C THR A 112 1.25 -24.24 3.22
N LEU A 113 2.27 -23.41 3.35
CA LEU A 113 2.26 -22.14 4.02
C LEU A 113 2.07 -21.05 2.97
N THR A 114 0.94 -20.33 3.04
CA THR A 114 0.67 -19.11 2.27
C THR A 114 0.69 -17.91 3.22
N VAL A 115 1.13 -16.77 2.71
CA VAL A 115 1.09 -15.51 3.45
C VAL A 115 -0.18 -14.78 3.02
N ASN A 116 -1.10 -14.56 3.95
CA ASN A 116 -2.34 -13.80 3.69
C ASN A 116 -2.33 -12.50 4.49
N GLN A 117 -3.12 -11.53 4.08
CA GLN A 117 -3.40 -10.36 4.92
C GLN A 117 -4.03 -10.81 6.24
N SER A 118 -3.65 -10.15 7.33
CA SER A 118 -4.25 -10.39 8.63
C SER A 118 -5.73 -10.00 8.58
N PRO A 119 -6.61 -10.72 9.30
CA PRO A 119 -8.02 -10.38 9.37
C PRO A 119 -8.19 -9.00 10.01
N THR A 120 -9.26 -8.30 9.65
CA THR A 120 -9.64 -7.03 10.28
C THR A 120 -9.87 -7.27 11.77
N VAL A 121 -9.24 -6.45 12.61
CA VAL A 121 -9.38 -6.50 14.06
C VAL A 121 -10.18 -5.29 14.50
N THR A 122 -11.22 -5.52 15.30
CA THR A 122 -11.94 -4.43 15.96
C THR A 122 -11.25 -4.14 17.28
N THR A 123 -10.78 -2.91 17.46
CA THR A 123 -10.14 -2.46 18.69
C THR A 123 -10.80 -1.18 19.17
N SER A 124 -10.93 -1.04 20.48
CA SER A 124 -11.38 0.20 21.10
C SER A 124 -10.22 1.20 21.10
N LEU A 125 -10.36 2.29 20.35
CA LEU A 125 -9.40 3.40 20.33
C LEU A 125 -10.03 4.63 20.98
N TYR A 126 -9.24 5.38 21.74
CA TYR A 126 -9.63 6.69 22.23
C TYR A 126 -9.54 7.68 21.06
N ILE A 127 -10.69 8.14 20.58
CA ILE A 127 -10.77 9.18 19.56
C ILE A 127 -10.86 10.53 20.31
N PRO A 128 -10.02 11.52 19.99
CA PRO A 128 -10.11 12.86 20.55
C PRO A 128 -11.51 13.44 20.30
N THR A 129 -12.15 13.98 21.33
CA THR A 129 -13.50 14.55 21.25
C THR A 129 -13.64 15.75 22.15
N ILE A 130 -14.00 16.89 21.59
CA ILE A 130 -14.20 18.09 22.39
C ILE A 130 -15.44 17.95 23.27
N ASP A 131 -15.25 18.00 24.58
CA ASP A 131 -16.31 18.35 25.52
C ASP A 131 -16.05 19.77 26.05
N PHE A 132 -16.67 20.77 25.40
CA PHE A 132 -16.55 22.18 25.75
C PHE A 132 -16.98 22.51 27.19
N ASN A 133 -17.67 21.61 27.89
CA ASN A 133 -17.98 21.80 29.31
C ASN A 133 -16.77 21.56 30.21
N THR A 134 -15.79 20.78 29.74
CA THR A 134 -14.61 20.33 30.51
C THR A 134 -13.33 21.08 30.18
N VAL A 135 -13.31 21.84 29.09
CA VAL A 135 -12.14 22.62 28.66
C VAL A 135 -11.92 23.77 29.62
N ASP A 136 -10.72 23.84 30.21
CA ASP A 136 -10.30 24.99 31.01
C ASP A 136 -10.14 26.20 30.07
N PRO A 137 -10.96 27.26 30.23
CA PRO A 137 -10.92 28.42 29.37
C PRO A 137 -9.56 29.16 29.38
N THR A 138 -8.68 28.88 30.35
CA THR A 138 -7.33 29.45 30.38
C THR A 138 -6.38 28.80 29.37
N THR A 139 -6.67 27.59 28.88
CA THR A 139 -5.83 26.90 27.88
C THR A 139 -5.87 27.57 26.51
N SER A 140 -6.85 28.44 26.22
CA SER A 140 -6.85 29.20 24.96
C SER A 140 -5.71 30.22 24.85
N SER A 141 -5.06 30.61 25.96
CA SER A 141 -3.88 31.49 25.91
C SER A 141 -2.60 30.78 25.46
N LEU A 142 -2.55 29.43 25.49
CA LEU A 142 -1.40 28.65 25.02
C LEU A 142 -1.34 28.57 23.48
N ILE A 143 -2.47 28.75 22.80
CA ILE A 143 -2.55 28.67 21.33
C ILE A 143 -2.06 29.98 20.69
N THR A 144 -2.25 31.12 21.37
CA THR A 144 -1.69 32.40 20.92
C THR A 144 -0.16 32.36 20.87
N GLU A 145 0.50 31.56 21.73
CA GLU A 145 1.97 31.45 21.79
C GLU A 145 2.55 30.44 20.78
N ASP A 146 1.87 29.32 20.50
CA ASP A 146 2.40 28.26 19.62
C ASP A 146 2.04 28.44 18.13
N ILE A 147 1.07 29.30 17.79
CA ILE A 147 0.71 29.61 16.40
C ILE A 147 1.23 30.99 15.96
N TRP A 148 1.47 31.96 16.87
CA TRP A 148 1.81 33.34 16.49
C TRP A 148 2.87 34.03 17.37
N PRO A 149 4.08 34.33 16.86
CA PRO A 149 5.08 35.12 17.57
C PRO A 149 4.99 36.61 17.18
N SER A 150 3.93 37.33 17.58
CA SER A 150 3.95 38.81 17.77
C SER A 150 2.56 39.35 18.10
N GLY A 151 2.36 39.67 19.37
CA GLY A 151 1.13 40.30 19.87
C GLY A 151 0.98 41.76 19.42
N GLY A 152 -0.26 42.12 19.09
CA GLY A 152 -0.70 43.49 18.88
C GLY A 152 -2.19 43.53 18.57
N THR A 153 -3.03 43.65 19.60
CA THR A 153 -4.46 43.97 19.45
C THR A 153 -4.69 45.42 19.83
N ASN A 154 -5.29 46.21 18.93
CA ASN A 154 -5.93 47.46 19.31
C ASN A 154 -7.27 47.62 18.59
N THR A 155 -8.29 47.88 19.41
CA THR A 155 -9.69 48.24 19.14
C THR A 155 -9.77 49.65 18.53
N THR A 156 -10.81 50.16 17.88
CA THR A 156 -12.28 50.11 18.02
C THR A 156 -12.91 50.68 16.73
N ASP A 157 -14.16 50.30 16.45
CA ASP A 157 -15.16 51.01 15.63
C ASP A 157 -14.81 51.33 14.16
N SER A 158 -15.02 50.35 13.28
CA SER A 158 -15.16 50.62 11.83
C SER A 158 -16.56 50.26 11.33
N LEU A 159 -17.46 51.22 11.47
CA LEU A 159 -18.59 51.39 10.55
C LEU A 159 -18.04 52.11 9.30
N LEU A 160 -17.41 51.41 8.37
CA LEU A 160 -16.75 52.06 7.23
C LEU A 160 -17.23 51.62 5.84
N ALA A 161 -17.63 52.66 5.12
CA ALA A 161 -17.82 52.72 3.69
C ALA A 161 -16.53 52.35 2.94
N PHE A 162 -16.68 51.47 1.95
CA PHE A 162 -15.65 51.10 0.99
C PHE A 162 -15.92 51.83 -0.34
N PRO A 163 -14.91 52.37 -1.05
CA PRO A 163 -13.52 52.62 -0.68
C PRO A 163 -13.32 54.05 -0.13
N LEU A 164 -12.63 54.20 1.00
CA LEU A 164 -12.20 55.51 1.49
C LEU A 164 -10.80 55.83 0.98
N ASN A 165 -10.71 56.93 0.24
CA ASN A 165 -9.49 57.72 0.15
C ASN A 165 -9.42 58.56 1.43
N SER A 166 -8.47 58.30 2.33
CA SER A 166 -8.25 59.18 3.48
C SER A 166 -7.74 60.51 2.95
N THR A 167 -8.57 61.55 2.97
CA THR A 167 -8.20 62.89 2.52
C THR A 167 -7.19 63.58 3.44
N ASP A 168 -6.89 62.98 4.60
CA ASP A 168 -6.16 63.66 5.67
C ASP A 168 -4.62 63.51 5.58
N LEU A 169 -4.08 62.69 4.67
CA LEU A 169 -2.63 62.59 4.39
C LEU A 169 -2.37 62.17 2.92
N PRO A 170 -1.20 62.47 2.32
CA PRO A 170 -0.88 62.15 0.92
C PRO A 170 -0.57 60.65 0.67
N LEU A 171 -1.17 59.75 1.46
CA LEU A 171 -0.98 58.32 1.32
C LEU A 171 -2.05 57.78 0.38
N ASN A 172 -1.66 57.58 -0.89
CA ASN A 172 -2.49 56.94 -1.91
C ASN A 172 -2.63 55.44 -1.58
N GLU A 173 -3.58 55.12 -0.70
CA GLU A 173 -3.88 53.78 -0.23
C GLU A 173 -5.14 53.23 -0.93
N TYR A 174 -5.02 52.04 -1.51
CA TYR A 174 -6.08 51.37 -2.24
C TYR A 174 -6.52 50.11 -1.50
N PHE A 175 -7.58 50.23 -0.70
CA PHE A 175 -8.15 49.11 0.05
C PHE A 175 -8.82 48.12 -0.90
N PHE A 176 -8.40 46.86 -0.86
CA PHE A 176 -8.99 45.75 -1.63
C PHE A 176 -9.55 44.64 -0.74
N TYR A 177 -9.29 44.70 0.56
CA TYR A 177 -9.82 43.81 1.58
C TYR A 177 -10.04 44.57 2.89
N ASN A 178 -11.18 44.33 3.52
CA ASN A 178 -11.48 44.80 4.88
C ASN A 178 -12.42 43.82 5.53
N SER A 179 -12.11 43.47 6.78
CA SER A 179 -13.00 42.72 7.62
C SER A 179 -13.10 43.36 8.99
N SER A 180 -14.32 43.37 9.52
CA SER A 180 -14.61 43.82 10.86
C SER A 180 -15.32 42.73 11.64
N TYR A 181 -14.96 42.64 12.92
CA TYR A 181 -15.62 41.78 13.88
C TYR A 181 -16.26 42.65 14.95
N ALA A 182 -17.55 42.43 15.20
CA ALA A 182 -18.31 43.22 16.15
C ALA A 182 -19.24 42.35 16.97
N PHE A 183 -19.55 42.83 18.18
CA PHE A 183 -20.67 42.35 18.96
C PHE A 183 -21.84 43.31 18.73
N THR A 184 -22.87 42.86 18.02
CA THR A 184 -24.08 43.63 17.76
C THR A 184 -25.15 43.25 18.78
N THR A 185 -25.92 44.21 19.27
CA THR A 185 -27.12 43.94 20.09
C THR A 185 -28.32 43.77 19.15
N PRO A 186 -28.78 42.54 18.85
CA PRO A 186 -29.89 42.27 17.91
C PRO A 186 -31.22 42.91 18.27
N ASP A 187 -31.46 43.22 19.54
CA ASP A 187 -32.77 43.64 20.01
C ASP A 187 -32.64 44.76 21.05
N GLU A 188 -33.17 45.95 20.74
CA GLU A 188 -33.28 47.06 21.69
C GLU A 188 -34.02 46.65 22.98
N ASN A 189 -34.87 45.62 22.90
CA ASN A 189 -35.64 45.13 24.04
C ASN A 189 -34.89 44.12 24.92
N ASN A 190 -33.74 43.60 24.47
CA ASN A 190 -32.95 42.64 25.23
C ASN A 190 -31.44 42.94 25.12
N PRO A 191 -30.95 43.96 25.84
CA PRO A 191 -29.55 44.39 25.76
C PRO A 191 -28.54 43.32 26.23
N ASN A 192 -29.02 42.21 26.81
CA ASN A 192 -28.18 41.16 27.36
C ASN A 192 -27.78 40.09 26.35
N VAL A 193 -28.33 40.12 25.14
CA VAL A 193 -27.92 39.21 24.06
C VAL A 193 -27.11 40.02 23.07
N SER A 194 -25.82 39.72 22.97
CA SER A 194 -24.96 40.20 21.88
C SER A 194 -24.73 39.07 20.88
N LEU A 195 -24.92 39.38 19.60
CA LEU A 195 -24.52 38.55 18.48
C LEU A 195 -23.10 38.90 18.09
N SER A 196 -22.29 37.88 17.92
CA SER A 196 -21.01 38.05 17.26
C SER A 196 -21.23 38.01 15.76
N THR A 197 -20.76 39.03 15.05
CA THR A 197 -20.85 39.16 13.60
C THR A 197 -19.47 39.43 13.01
N LEU A 198 -19.17 38.77 11.91
CA LEU A 198 -17.98 38.99 11.09
C LEU A 198 -18.42 39.44 9.71
N ASP A 199 -18.04 40.66 9.35
CA ASP A 199 -18.21 41.19 8.00
C ASP A 199 -16.88 41.08 7.26
N VAL A 200 -16.92 40.54 6.04
CA VAL A 200 -15.75 40.49 5.15
C VAL A 200 -16.15 41.12 3.82
N ILE A 201 -15.42 42.14 3.41
CA ILE A 201 -15.61 42.87 2.15
C ILE A 201 -14.29 42.85 1.39
N TYR A 202 -14.35 42.55 0.10
CA TYR A 202 -13.18 42.44 -0.76
C TYR A 202 -13.48 42.83 -2.20
N MET A 203 -12.44 43.17 -2.96
CA MET A 203 -12.53 43.48 -4.39
C MET A 203 -12.09 42.28 -5.21
N GLU A 204 -13.03 41.64 -5.91
CA GLU A 204 -12.70 40.52 -6.81
C GLU A 204 -11.98 41.02 -8.07
N GLY A 205 -10.86 40.38 -8.41
CA GLY A 205 -10.07 40.76 -9.60
C GLY A 205 -9.27 42.05 -9.43
N PHE A 206 -8.96 42.43 -8.18
CA PHE A 206 -8.07 43.55 -7.92
C PHE A 206 -6.72 43.30 -8.60
N ASN A 207 -6.28 44.30 -9.37
CA ASN A 207 -5.07 44.22 -10.18
C ASN A 207 -4.39 45.59 -10.19
N THR A 208 -3.09 45.63 -9.85
CA THR A 208 -2.31 46.87 -9.86
C THR A 208 -1.70 47.22 -11.22
N THR A 209 -1.80 46.33 -12.24
CA THR A 209 -1.30 46.61 -13.60
C THR A 209 -1.80 47.95 -14.19
N PRO A 210 -3.08 48.33 -14.03
CA PRO A 210 -3.61 49.59 -14.55
C PRO A 210 -3.05 50.83 -13.83
N ALA A 211 -2.75 50.71 -12.53
CA ALA A 211 -2.23 51.83 -11.74
C ALA A 211 -0.79 52.19 -12.16
N GLU A 212 0.01 51.20 -12.54
CA GLU A 212 1.38 51.41 -13.04
C GLU A 212 1.40 51.91 -14.49
N ALA A 213 0.50 51.44 -15.34
CA ALA A 213 0.43 51.85 -16.75
C ALA A 213 0.02 53.31 -16.95
N LEU A 214 -0.56 53.97 -15.93
CA LEU A 214 -1.22 55.25 -16.11
C LEU A 214 -0.53 56.44 -15.44
N SER A 215 0.55 56.28 -14.66
CA SER A 215 1.18 57.41 -13.94
C SER A 215 0.18 58.27 -13.13
N LEU A 216 -0.97 57.69 -12.77
CA LEU A 216 -2.10 58.39 -12.17
C LEU A 216 -1.90 58.49 -10.66
N PHE A 217 -0.92 59.31 -10.27
CA PHE A 217 -0.95 59.90 -8.94
C PHE A 217 -2.13 60.90 -8.79
N SER A 218 -2.89 61.19 -9.87
CA SER A 218 -3.93 62.22 -9.93
C SER A 218 -5.33 61.76 -10.30
N GLN A 219 -5.55 60.52 -10.77
CA GLN A 219 -6.90 59.99 -10.98
C GLN A 219 -7.05 58.67 -10.25
N TYR A 220 -7.80 58.72 -9.15
CA TYR A 220 -8.25 57.54 -8.45
C TYR A 220 -9.05 56.65 -9.42
N PRO A 221 -8.82 55.33 -9.42
CA PRO A 221 -9.60 54.43 -10.23
C PRO A 221 -11.05 54.55 -9.76
N ASP A 222 -11.95 54.71 -10.73
CA ASP A 222 -13.36 54.96 -10.46
C ASP A 222 -13.92 53.77 -9.65
N PRO A 223 -14.37 53.99 -8.39
CA PRO A 223 -14.85 52.91 -7.55
C PRO A 223 -16.05 52.17 -8.14
N THR A 224 -16.76 52.77 -9.10
CA THR A 224 -17.84 52.10 -9.85
C THR A 224 -17.35 50.99 -10.78
N GLN A 225 -16.05 50.96 -11.11
CA GLN A 225 -15.44 49.89 -11.92
C GLN A 225 -15.13 48.64 -11.10
N TYR A 226 -15.08 48.75 -9.77
CA TYR A 226 -14.91 47.62 -8.89
C TYR A 226 -16.26 47.18 -8.36
N ASN A 227 -16.51 45.87 -8.39
CA ASN A 227 -17.70 45.28 -7.80
C ASN A 227 -17.30 44.72 -6.42
N PRO A 228 -17.42 45.49 -5.33
CA PRO A 228 -17.10 44.98 -4.01
C PRO A 228 -18.03 43.81 -3.69
N LEU A 229 -17.44 42.69 -3.31
CA LEU A 229 -18.15 41.50 -2.85
C LEU A 229 -17.89 41.32 -1.37
N GLY A 230 -18.77 40.60 -0.69
CA GLY A 230 -18.59 40.34 0.71
C GLY A 230 -19.52 39.27 1.23
N THR A 231 -19.29 38.89 2.48
CA THR A 231 -20.17 38.00 3.23
C THR A 231 -20.34 38.54 4.64
N HIS A 232 -21.58 38.45 5.13
CA HIS A 232 -21.93 38.74 6.51
C HIS A 232 -22.14 37.41 7.22
N CYS A 233 -21.34 37.17 8.25
CA CYS A 233 -21.36 35.93 9.01
C CYS A 233 -21.83 36.18 10.44
N GLU A 234 -22.81 35.40 10.88
CA GLU A 234 -23.28 35.38 12.27
C GLU A 234 -22.85 34.06 12.91
N TYR A 235 -22.32 34.12 14.14
CA TYR A 235 -21.98 32.92 14.88
C TYR A 235 -23.26 32.27 15.46
N GLN A 236 -23.54 31.06 15.00
CA GLN A 236 -24.71 30.28 15.40
C GLN A 236 -24.31 29.01 16.14
N ASN A 237 -25.16 28.59 17.07
CA ASN A 237 -25.04 27.29 17.71
C ASN A 237 -25.34 26.20 16.68
N ALA A 238 -24.37 25.31 16.45
CA ALA A 238 -24.47 24.28 15.42
C ALA A 238 -23.93 22.92 15.89
N THR A 239 -24.53 21.85 15.38
CA THR A 239 -24.01 20.48 15.49
C THR A 239 -23.14 20.19 14.28
N TYR A 240 -21.90 19.76 14.51
CA TYR A 240 -20.93 19.43 13.47
C TYR A 240 -20.73 17.91 13.36
N GLU A 241 -20.59 17.42 12.14
CA GLU A 241 -20.05 16.10 11.83
C GLU A 241 -18.58 16.27 11.43
N ALA A 242 -17.68 15.69 12.20
CA ALA A 242 -16.26 15.59 11.85
C ALA A 242 -15.98 14.19 11.30
N THR A 243 -15.49 14.11 10.07
CA THR A 243 -15.06 12.85 9.45
C THR A 243 -13.54 12.85 9.33
N THR A 244 -12.88 11.90 9.97
CA THR A 244 -11.44 11.67 9.82
C THR A 244 -11.21 10.38 9.03
N ILE A 245 -10.56 10.51 7.88
CA ILE A 245 -10.19 9.40 7.01
C ILE A 245 -8.68 9.23 7.09
N PHE A 246 -8.25 8.03 7.48
CA PHE A 246 -6.85 7.63 7.39
C PHE A 246 -6.68 6.73 6.16
N SER A 247 -5.95 7.22 5.16
CA SER A 247 -5.64 6.48 3.94
C SER A 247 -4.21 6.75 3.51
N ASN A 248 -3.46 5.69 3.17
CA ASN A 248 -2.06 5.79 2.70
C ASN A 248 -1.12 6.58 3.63
N ASN A 249 -1.22 6.39 4.94
CA ASN A 249 -0.48 7.15 5.98
C ASN A 249 -0.78 8.64 6.01
N THR A 250 -1.81 9.11 5.31
CA THR A 250 -2.29 10.49 5.37
C THR A 250 -3.60 10.53 6.13
N GLN A 251 -3.67 11.42 7.11
CA GLN A 251 -4.91 11.77 7.79
C GLN A 251 -5.56 12.94 7.05
N SER A 252 -6.82 12.77 6.65
CA SER A 252 -7.66 13.87 6.16
C SER A 252 -8.84 14.01 7.11
N SER A 253 -9.02 15.21 7.66
CA SER A 253 -10.17 15.54 8.50
C SER A 253 -11.03 16.56 7.76
N SER A 254 -12.34 16.35 7.73
CA SER A 254 -13.31 17.31 7.24
C SER A 254 -14.40 17.53 8.27
N THR A 255 -14.92 18.75 8.32
CA THR A 255 -16.10 19.09 9.12
C THR A 255 -17.24 19.54 8.23
N ARG A 256 -18.45 19.19 8.65
CA ARG A 256 -19.70 19.65 8.05
C ARG A 256 -20.67 20.07 9.14
N VAL A 257 -21.38 21.18 8.93
CA VAL A 257 -22.53 21.54 9.77
C VAL A 257 -23.70 20.62 9.43
N MET A 258 -24.22 19.93 10.45
CA MET A 258 -25.38 19.03 10.34
C MET A 258 -26.68 19.77 10.61
N GLN A 259 -26.70 20.61 11.64
CA GLN A 259 -27.88 21.36 12.05
C GLN A 259 -27.47 22.65 12.75
N MET A 260 -28.12 23.75 12.39
CA MET A 260 -28.05 25.03 13.12
C MET A 260 -29.23 25.09 14.08
N THR A 261 -28.99 25.54 15.31
CA THR A 261 -29.96 25.54 16.42
C THR A 261 -30.32 26.93 16.92
N GLY A 262 -29.83 27.98 16.25
CA GLY A 262 -30.10 29.38 16.57
C GLY A 262 -28.81 30.17 16.78
N SER A 263 -28.94 31.46 17.07
CA SER A 263 -27.81 32.32 17.38
C SER A 263 -27.11 31.89 18.67
N LEU A 264 -25.78 32.05 18.72
CA LEU A 264 -25.01 31.78 19.92
C LEU A 264 -24.93 33.07 20.76
N PRO A 265 -25.58 33.14 21.94
CA PRO A 265 -25.47 34.31 22.79
C PRO A 265 -24.06 34.36 23.41
N ILE A 266 -23.18 35.16 22.83
CA ILE A 266 -21.88 35.48 23.42
C ILE A 266 -22.07 36.79 24.17
N GLY A 267 -22.31 36.72 25.48
CA GLY A 267 -22.63 37.89 26.30
C GLY A 267 -21.51 38.95 26.32
N HIS A 268 -21.91 40.21 26.54
CA HIS A 268 -21.01 41.37 26.58
C HIS A 268 -20.10 41.32 27.83
N ASP A 269 -18.82 41.64 27.63
CA ASP A 269 -17.68 41.59 28.57
C ASP A 269 -17.84 42.09 30.02
N ALA A 270 -18.86 42.88 30.35
CA ALA A 270 -18.87 43.60 31.62
C ALA A 270 -19.24 42.71 32.84
N ASP A 271 -20.07 41.68 32.64
CA ASP A 271 -20.54 40.78 33.70
C ASP A 271 -20.20 39.34 33.36
N GLY A 272 -18.91 39.08 33.10
CA GLY A 272 -18.39 37.73 32.82
C GLY A 272 -19.07 36.69 33.73
N PRO A 273 -19.55 35.57 33.17
CA PRO A 273 -20.42 34.68 33.92
C PRO A 273 -19.66 34.20 35.16
N HIS A 274 -20.29 34.33 36.33
CA HIS A 274 -19.64 34.03 37.61
C HIS A 274 -18.96 32.67 37.55
N ALA A 275 -17.66 32.63 37.81
CA ALA A 275 -16.86 31.42 37.72
C ALA A 275 -17.53 30.27 38.50
N GLY A 276 -17.84 29.14 37.83
CA GLY A 276 -18.33 27.93 38.49
C GLY A 276 -19.60 27.26 37.93
N THR A 277 -20.22 27.77 36.85
CA THR A 277 -21.36 27.08 36.19
C THR A 277 -20.93 26.50 34.84
N ASN A 278 -21.30 25.26 34.47
CA ASN A 278 -20.89 24.62 33.19
C ASN A 278 -21.14 25.48 31.93
N THR A 279 -22.14 26.36 31.97
CA THR A 279 -22.42 27.34 30.89
C THR A 279 -21.29 28.34 30.67
N THR A 280 -20.47 28.66 31.69
CA THR A 280 -19.34 29.60 31.57
C THR A 280 -18.26 29.05 30.67
N ASN A 281 -17.93 27.75 30.79
CA ASN A 281 -16.82 27.14 30.06
C ASN A 281 -17.14 27.03 28.56
N MET A 282 -18.37 26.64 28.23
CA MET A 282 -18.82 26.54 26.85
C MET A 282 -18.85 27.92 26.17
N THR A 283 -19.38 28.96 26.82
CA THR A 283 -19.37 30.32 26.28
C THR A 283 -17.95 30.86 26.09
N LEU A 284 -17.04 30.60 27.03
CA LEU A 284 -15.64 31.02 26.90
C LEU A 284 -14.93 30.28 25.76
N ALA A 285 -15.12 28.97 25.61
CA ALA A 285 -14.49 28.22 24.53
C ALA A 285 -14.98 28.68 23.15
N PHE A 286 -16.28 28.91 22.99
CA PHE A 286 -16.81 29.46 21.74
C PHE A 286 -16.29 30.86 21.46
N ARG A 287 -16.18 31.70 22.49
CA ARG A 287 -15.59 33.01 22.37
C ARG A 287 -14.13 32.94 21.95
N SER A 288 -13.34 32.02 22.50
CA SER A 288 -11.94 31.82 22.09
C SER A 288 -11.84 31.38 20.62
N ILE A 289 -12.75 30.51 20.14
CA ILE A 289 -12.81 30.14 18.71
C ILE A 289 -13.20 31.36 17.85
N ALA A 290 -14.24 32.10 18.23
CA ALA A 290 -14.71 33.27 17.49
C ALA A 290 -13.63 34.37 17.45
N GLN A 291 -12.92 34.59 18.55
CA GLN A 291 -11.80 35.52 18.61
C GLN A 291 -10.63 35.06 17.76
N ALA A 292 -10.22 33.78 17.83
CA ALA A 292 -9.14 33.26 16.98
C ALA A 292 -9.51 33.34 15.48
N PHE A 293 -10.76 33.07 15.14
CA PHE A 293 -11.27 33.22 13.77
C PHE A 293 -11.33 34.68 13.33
N SER A 294 -11.73 35.57 14.23
CA SER A 294 -11.69 37.03 14.02
C SER A 294 -10.27 37.52 13.79
N GLU A 295 -9.30 37.13 14.62
CA GLU A 295 -7.89 37.53 14.46
C GLU A 295 -7.29 37.07 13.12
N LEU A 296 -7.78 35.95 12.57
CA LEU A 296 -7.38 35.50 11.23
C LEU A 296 -7.92 36.41 10.11
N LEU A 297 -9.15 36.89 10.23
CA LEU A 297 -9.84 37.57 9.13
C LEU A 297 -9.93 39.09 9.29
N SER A 298 -10.20 39.58 10.49
CA SER A 298 -10.35 40.99 10.83
C SER A 298 -9.12 41.80 10.39
N GLY A 299 -9.33 43.06 10.02
CA GLY A 299 -8.28 43.96 9.56
C GLY A 299 -8.38 44.27 8.07
N ASN A 300 -7.38 44.98 7.57
CA ASN A 300 -7.41 45.58 6.23
C ASN A 300 -6.23 45.12 5.40
N ALA A 301 -6.41 45.03 4.09
CA ALA A 301 -5.29 44.98 3.16
C ALA A 301 -5.48 46.01 2.05
N PHE A 302 -4.40 46.76 1.79
CA PHE A 302 -4.38 47.83 0.82
C PHE A 302 -3.06 47.89 0.08
N PHE A 303 -3.11 48.44 -1.13
CA PHE A 303 -1.93 48.74 -1.93
C PHE A 303 -1.53 50.21 -1.69
N GLN A 304 -0.29 50.44 -1.29
CA GLN A 304 0.24 51.77 -1.07
C GLN A 304 1.09 52.20 -2.27
N ALA A 305 0.53 53.07 -3.12
CA ALA A 305 1.15 53.42 -4.40
C ALA A 305 2.50 54.16 -4.26
N ASN A 306 2.71 54.90 -3.16
CA ASN A 306 3.96 55.65 -2.96
C ASN A 306 5.19 54.74 -2.77
N VAL A 307 4.99 53.53 -2.25
CA VAL A 307 6.06 52.55 -2.01
C VAL A 307 5.94 51.32 -2.92
N SER A 308 4.98 51.33 -3.84
CA SER A 308 4.62 50.19 -4.69
C SER A 308 4.47 48.89 -3.92
N GLY A 309 3.91 48.97 -2.72
CA GLY A 309 3.90 47.89 -1.73
C GLY A 309 2.50 47.48 -1.33
N LEU A 310 2.37 46.21 -0.93
CA LEU A 310 1.18 45.70 -0.26
C LEU A 310 1.34 45.87 1.25
N VAL A 311 0.32 46.40 1.91
CA VAL A 311 0.26 46.49 3.37
C VAL A 311 -0.93 45.69 3.87
N THR A 312 -0.70 44.86 4.89
CA THR A 312 -1.73 44.09 5.59
C THR A 312 -1.75 44.55 7.04
N ASP A 313 -2.81 45.24 7.43
CA ASP A 313 -2.99 45.76 8.78
C ASP A 313 -3.90 44.84 9.57
N SER A 314 -3.32 44.13 10.53
CA SER A 314 -4.02 43.29 11.51
C SER A 314 -4.82 42.11 10.93
N THR A 315 -4.70 41.81 9.63
CA THR A 315 -5.36 40.67 8.98
C THR A 315 -4.36 39.61 8.52
N GLN A 316 -4.78 38.35 8.61
CA GLN A 316 -4.06 37.20 8.07
C GLN A 316 -4.86 36.47 7.01
N ALA A 317 -5.94 37.09 6.51
CA ALA A 317 -6.85 36.48 5.56
C ALA A 317 -6.13 36.01 4.29
N LEU A 318 -5.07 36.71 3.88
CA LEU A 318 -4.25 36.39 2.71
C LEU A 318 -3.41 35.11 2.88
N ASN A 319 -3.19 34.64 4.12
CA ASN A 319 -2.51 33.37 4.42
C ASN A 319 -3.50 32.19 4.47
N THR A 320 -4.80 32.45 4.37
CA THR A 320 -5.83 31.43 4.35
C THR A 320 -6.10 30.95 2.91
N PRO A 321 -6.68 29.76 2.71
CA PRO A 321 -7.05 29.30 1.37
C PRO A 321 -8.25 30.05 0.76
N LEU A 322 -8.79 31.08 1.44
CA LEU A 322 -9.94 31.85 0.97
C LEU A 322 -9.56 32.80 -0.17
N PHE A 323 -8.38 33.41 -0.07
CA PHE A 323 -7.91 34.43 -1.02
C PHE A 323 -6.64 33.97 -1.70
N SER A 324 -6.48 34.40 -2.95
CA SER A 324 -5.26 34.21 -3.72
C SER A 324 -4.64 35.58 -3.97
N LEU A 325 -3.49 35.82 -3.36
CA LEU A 325 -2.63 36.95 -3.68
C LEU A 325 -1.43 36.45 -4.47
N THR A 326 -1.32 36.87 -5.73
CA THR A 326 -0.16 36.54 -6.58
C THR A 326 0.55 37.82 -6.99
N SER A 327 1.87 37.85 -6.84
CA SER A 327 2.72 38.93 -7.32
C SER A 327 3.48 38.49 -8.58
N ALA A 328 3.54 39.35 -9.60
CA ALA A 328 4.38 39.18 -10.78
C ALA A 328 5.35 40.35 -10.89
N ILE A 329 6.61 40.09 -11.22
CA ILE A 329 7.56 41.16 -11.54
C ILE A 329 7.37 41.49 -13.01
N GLN A 330 6.97 42.74 -13.30
CA GLN A 330 6.85 43.24 -14.65
C GLN A 330 8.02 44.18 -14.93
N ASN A 331 8.79 43.85 -15.98
CA ASN A 331 9.87 44.73 -16.46
C ASN A 331 9.27 45.71 -17.46
N THR A 332 9.11 46.96 -17.05
CA THR A 332 8.73 48.06 -17.94
C THR A 332 10.00 48.68 -18.51
N THR A 333 10.31 48.35 -19.77
CA THR A 333 11.31 49.08 -20.56
C THR A 333 10.61 50.19 -21.33
N GLU A 334 10.58 51.40 -20.75
CA GLU A 334 10.33 52.58 -21.58
C GLU A 334 11.54 52.81 -22.51
N PRO A 335 11.33 53.17 -23.79
CA PRO A 335 12.42 53.39 -24.73
C PRO A 335 13.28 54.59 -24.29
N GLY A 336 14.40 54.32 -23.62
CA GLY A 336 15.38 55.34 -23.20
C GLY A 336 15.63 55.45 -21.71
N GLU A 337 14.89 54.74 -20.85
CA GLU A 337 15.09 54.77 -19.40
C GLU A 337 15.64 53.45 -18.84
N SER A 338 16.25 53.54 -17.65
CA SER A 338 16.72 52.37 -16.89
C SER A 338 15.55 51.44 -16.56
N VAL A 339 15.74 50.13 -16.70
CA VAL A 339 14.73 49.12 -16.36
C VAL A 339 14.26 49.31 -14.91
N THR A 340 13.03 49.78 -14.74
CA THR A 340 12.32 49.77 -13.46
C THR A 340 11.64 48.41 -13.31
N MET A 341 11.92 47.73 -12.18
CA MET A 341 11.23 46.49 -11.82
C MET A 341 10.06 46.86 -10.95
N ASN A 342 8.85 46.69 -11.46
CA ASN A 342 7.63 46.91 -10.70
C ASN A 342 6.98 45.57 -10.34
N SER A 343 6.42 45.49 -9.13
CA SER A 343 5.67 44.33 -8.67
C SER A 343 4.18 44.56 -8.88
N VAL A 344 3.61 43.80 -9.82
CA VAL A 344 2.18 43.76 -10.06
C VAL A 344 1.55 42.75 -9.11
N PHE A 345 0.50 43.16 -8.41
CA PHE A 345 -0.26 42.30 -7.51
C PHE A 345 -1.64 42.01 -8.09
N PHE A 346 -2.02 40.74 -8.04
CA PHE A 346 -3.36 40.26 -8.36
C PHE A 346 -3.95 39.67 -7.08
N PHE A 347 -5.11 40.19 -6.69
CA PHE A 347 -5.86 39.69 -5.54
C PHE A 347 -7.26 39.27 -6.00
N GLY A 348 -7.71 38.13 -5.50
CA GLY A 348 -9.05 37.63 -5.75
C GLY A 348 -9.41 36.47 -4.85
N LEU A 349 -10.67 36.05 -4.94
CA LEU A 349 -11.14 34.87 -4.26
C LEU A 349 -10.43 33.63 -4.82
N SER A 350 -10.14 32.65 -3.96
CA SER A 350 -9.60 31.37 -4.38
C SER A 350 -10.51 30.72 -5.44
N PRO A 351 -9.94 30.23 -6.56
CA PRO A 351 -10.73 29.60 -7.62
C PRO A 351 -11.60 28.42 -7.14
N SER A 352 -11.19 27.78 -6.03
CA SER A 352 -11.92 26.69 -5.39
C SER A 352 -13.31 27.08 -4.84
N LEU A 353 -13.55 28.38 -4.63
CA LEU A 353 -14.78 28.92 -4.04
C LEU A 353 -15.81 29.38 -5.08
N ALA A 354 -15.49 29.32 -6.38
CA ALA A 354 -16.41 29.65 -7.47
C ALA A 354 -17.15 30.99 -7.31
N GLY A 355 -16.46 32.01 -6.79
CA GLY A 355 -17.02 33.35 -6.58
C GLY A 355 -17.89 33.53 -5.32
N ASN A 356 -18.04 32.51 -4.46
CA ASN A 356 -18.80 32.63 -3.21
C ASN A 356 -17.90 32.40 -1.99
N LEU A 357 -17.68 33.45 -1.20
CA LEU A 357 -16.84 33.41 -0.01
C LEU A 357 -17.47 32.60 1.14
N SER A 358 -18.80 32.54 1.23
CA SER A 358 -19.52 32.02 2.41
C SER A 358 -19.20 30.54 2.73
N PRO A 359 -19.21 29.60 1.76
CA PRO A 359 -18.80 28.21 2.02
C PRO A 359 -17.33 28.10 2.44
N GLY A 360 -16.46 28.98 1.93
CA GLY A 360 -15.05 29.04 2.30
C GLY A 360 -14.88 29.43 3.76
N VAL A 361 -15.53 30.53 4.18
CA VAL A 361 -15.49 31.02 5.57
C VAL A 361 -16.05 29.96 6.53
N GLN A 362 -17.15 29.30 6.18
CA GLN A 362 -17.70 28.18 6.97
C GLN A 362 -16.72 27.00 7.08
N SER A 363 -16.04 26.64 5.99
CA SER A 363 -15.04 25.57 5.96
C SER A 363 -13.81 25.94 6.81
N LEU A 364 -13.33 27.18 6.70
CA LEU A 364 -12.21 27.69 7.49
C LEU A 364 -12.55 27.67 8.98
N LEU A 365 -13.75 28.11 9.38
CA LEU A 365 -14.21 28.06 10.77
C LEU A 365 -14.25 26.62 11.29
N GLY A 366 -14.69 25.67 10.47
CA GLY A 366 -14.65 24.24 10.78
C GLY A 366 -13.23 23.72 11.01
N ASN A 367 -12.27 24.10 10.17
CA ASN A 367 -10.86 23.74 10.32
C ASN A 367 -10.21 24.35 11.56
N VAL A 368 -10.49 25.62 11.86
CA VAL A 368 -10.03 26.27 13.09
C VAL A 368 -10.62 25.55 14.31
N THR A 369 -11.91 25.24 14.29
CA THR A 369 -12.58 24.46 15.35
C THR A 369 -11.95 23.08 15.53
N LEU A 370 -11.60 22.39 14.43
CA LEU A 370 -10.87 21.12 14.47
C LEU A 370 -9.48 21.25 15.10
N ALA A 371 -8.77 22.37 14.86
CA ALA A 371 -7.45 22.59 15.45
C ALA A 371 -7.52 22.62 16.98
N PHE A 372 -8.60 23.20 17.55
CA PHE A 372 -8.85 23.16 19.00
C PHE A 372 -9.10 21.73 19.52
N VAL A 373 -9.62 20.79 18.71
CA VAL A 373 -9.77 19.37 19.11
C VAL A 373 -8.41 18.73 19.41
N SER A 374 -7.37 19.13 18.69
CA SER A 374 -6.05 18.47 18.76
C SER A 374 -5.34 18.67 20.11
N GLN A 375 -5.71 19.68 20.89
CA GLN A 375 -5.05 20.04 22.15
C GLN A 375 -5.61 19.32 23.40
N GLN A 376 -5.85 18.00 23.31
CA GLN A 376 -6.30 17.17 24.45
C GLN A 376 -7.65 17.59 25.08
N MET A 377 -8.56 18.15 24.29
CA MET A 377 -9.94 18.33 24.74
C MET A 377 -10.65 16.98 24.62
N GLY A 378 -10.66 16.17 25.68
CA GLY A 378 -11.45 14.94 25.82
C GLY A 378 -11.10 13.78 24.88
N SER A 379 -11.47 12.55 25.27
CA SER A 379 -11.46 11.41 24.36
C SER A 379 -12.66 10.50 24.60
N THR A 380 -13.29 10.03 23.53
CA THR A 380 -14.31 8.99 23.61
C THR A 380 -13.73 7.67 23.13
N LEU A 381 -14.09 6.60 23.82
CA LEU A 381 -13.75 5.25 23.41
C LEU A 381 -14.65 4.85 22.24
N ALA A 382 -14.08 4.67 21.05
CA ALA A 382 -14.81 4.20 19.88
C ALA A 382 -14.27 2.86 19.40
N ASN A 383 -15.17 1.98 18.94
CA ASN A 383 -14.80 0.72 18.32
C ASN A 383 -14.39 0.97 16.88
N VAL A 384 -13.09 0.83 16.59
CA VAL A 384 -12.52 1.03 15.26
C VAL A 384 -12.14 -0.32 14.68
N THR A 385 -12.65 -0.61 13.48
CA THR A 385 -12.21 -1.75 12.67
C THR A 385 -10.97 -1.36 11.89
N MET A 386 -9.81 -1.90 12.28
CA MET A 386 -8.57 -1.71 11.55
C MET A 386 -8.15 -2.99 10.84
N THR A 387 -7.71 -2.87 9.59
CA THR A 387 -7.02 -3.97 8.91
C THR A 387 -5.53 -3.75 9.15
N PRO A 388 -4.90 -4.54 10.04
CA PRO A 388 -3.51 -4.30 10.38
C PRO A 388 -2.62 -4.52 9.15
N ASN A 389 -1.60 -3.68 8.98
CA ASN A 389 -0.60 -3.79 7.90
C ASN A 389 0.40 -4.93 8.17
N SER A 390 -0.10 -6.06 8.66
CA SER A 390 0.66 -7.27 8.91
C SER A 390 0.09 -8.38 8.06
N THR A 391 0.94 -9.28 7.63
CA THR A 391 0.50 -10.55 7.06
C THR A 391 0.52 -11.64 8.13
N GLN A 392 -0.25 -12.70 7.93
CA GLN A 392 -0.27 -13.87 8.80
C GLN A 392 0.01 -15.12 7.97
N TYR A 393 0.65 -16.09 8.61
CA TYR A 393 0.82 -17.41 8.01
C TYR A 393 -0.53 -18.16 8.01
N GLN A 394 -0.91 -18.69 6.84
CA GLN A 394 -2.04 -19.59 6.71
C GLN A 394 -1.54 -20.96 6.27
N TYR A 395 -1.74 -21.96 7.13
CA TYR A 395 -1.41 -23.35 6.87
C TYR A 395 -2.62 -24.11 6.32
N ARG A 396 -2.48 -24.74 5.15
CA ARG A 396 -3.55 -25.57 4.55
C ARG A 396 -3.18 -27.04 4.58
N ALA A 397 -3.43 -27.70 5.70
CA ALA A 397 -3.13 -29.12 5.93
C ALA A 397 -3.66 -30.06 4.82
N ARG A 398 -4.88 -29.79 4.32
CA ARG A 398 -5.54 -30.64 3.30
C ARG A 398 -4.76 -30.75 1.99
N LYS A 399 -4.15 -29.66 1.51
CA LYS A 399 -3.37 -29.67 0.26
C LYS A 399 -2.13 -30.54 0.40
N LEU A 400 -1.47 -30.45 1.55
CA LEU A 400 -0.28 -31.23 1.86
C LEU A 400 -0.62 -32.73 1.99
N GLY A 401 -1.65 -33.06 2.76
CA GLY A 401 -2.08 -34.44 2.99
C GLY A 401 -2.43 -35.18 1.70
N LEU A 402 -3.06 -34.50 0.73
CA LEU A 402 -3.41 -35.11 -0.56
C LEU A 402 -2.17 -35.48 -1.38
N ILE A 403 -1.22 -34.56 -1.53
CA ILE A 403 -0.03 -34.78 -2.35
C ILE A 403 0.89 -35.82 -1.70
N TYR A 404 1.22 -35.63 -0.42
CA TYR A 404 2.11 -36.55 0.29
C TYR A 404 1.47 -37.91 0.52
N GLY A 405 0.17 -37.97 0.80
CA GLY A 405 -0.54 -39.23 0.98
C GLY A 405 -0.48 -40.12 -0.25
N ILE A 406 -0.65 -39.54 -1.45
CA ILE A 406 -0.52 -40.28 -2.71
C ILE A 406 0.93 -40.74 -2.92
N VAL A 407 1.90 -39.84 -2.78
CA VAL A 407 3.33 -40.18 -2.99
C VAL A 407 3.80 -41.27 -2.04
N PHE A 408 3.59 -41.10 -0.74
CA PHE A 408 3.99 -42.10 0.26
C PHE A 408 3.22 -43.41 0.11
N GLY A 409 1.91 -43.35 -0.17
CA GLY A 409 1.09 -44.54 -0.39
C GLY A 409 1.60 -45.37 -1.55
N VAL A 410 1.88 -44.72 -2.69
CA VAL A 410 2.44 -45.40 -3.87
C VAL A 410 3.85 -45.92 -3.57
N SER A 411 4.73 -45.11 -2.99
CA SER A 411 6.10 -45.53 -2.67
C SER A 411 6.13 -46.71 -1.69
N LEU A 412 5.24 -46.75 -0.70
CA LEU A 412 5.14 -47.88 0.24
C LEU A 412 4.84 -49.19 -0.48
N VAL A 413 3.88 -49.17 -1.43
CA VAL A 413 3.57 -50.35 -2.26
C VAL A 413 4.80 -50.82 -3.05
N LEU A 414 5.58 -49.88 -3.61
CA LEU A 414 6.80 -50.22 -4.36
C LEU A 414 7.90 -50.79 -3.47
N VAL A 415 8.07 -50.25 -2.26
CA VAL A 415 9.05 -50.75 -1.29
C VAL A 415 8.69 -52.16 -0.84
N LEU A 416 7.42 -52.42 -0.52
CA LEU A 416 6.95 -53.76 -0.16
C LEU A 416 7.18 -54.76 -1.30
N TYR A 417 6.93 -54.34 -2.54
CA TYR A 417 7.21 -55.16 -3.71
C TYR A 417 8.71 -55.40 -3.92
N GLY A 418 9.55 -54.37 -3.76
CA GLY A 418 11.00 -54.48 -3.83
C GLY A 418 11.58 -55.41 -2.76
N LEU A 419 11.07 -55.33 -1.53
CA LEU A 419 11.42 -56.23 -0.43
C LEU A 419 10.99 -57.67 -0.71
N MET A 420 9.81 -57.88 -1.29
CA MET A 420 9.38 -59.22 -1.72
C MET A 420 10.31 -59.79 -2.79
N CYS A 421 10.74 -58.99 -3.77
CA CYS A 421 11.72 -59.39 -4.77
C CYS A 421 13.09 -59.70 -4.14
N LEU A 422 13.56 -58.87 -3.21
CA LEU A 422 14.81 -59.12 -2.47
C LEU A 422 14.76 -60.47 -1.73
N TRP A 423 13.65 -60.74 -1.03
CA TRP A 423 13.46 -62.00 -0.31
C TRP A 423 13.47 -63.21 -1.25
N LYS A 424 12.86 -63.09 -2.43
CA LYS A 424 12.86 -64.16 -3.45
C LYS A 424 14.21 -64.32 -4.15
N ASN A 425 14.98 -63.26 -4.32
CA ASN A 425 16.31 -63.32 -4.91
C ASN A 425 17.35 -63.92 -3.96
N GLY A 426 17.14 -63.83 -2.64
CA GLY A 426 18.06 -64.33 -1.61
C GLY A 426 19.38 -63.58 -1.52
N SER A 427 19.59 -62.55 -2.34
CA SER A 427 20.78 -61.70 -2.35
C SER A 427 20.42 -60.30 -2.87
N THR A 428 21.18 -59.30 -2.43
CA THR A 428 21.07 -57.92 -2.91
C THR A 428 21.60 -57.80 -4.33
N ALA A 429 20.81 -57.26 -5.26
CA ALA A 429 21.27 -56.83 -6.57
C ALA A 429 22.45 -55.85 -6.47
N VAL A 430 23.66 -56.35 -6.72
CA VAL A 430 24.86 -55.55 -7.00
C VAL A 430 25.15 -55.73 -8.49
N PHE A 431 25.11 -54.64 -9.26
CA PHE A 431 25.35 -54.68 -10.71
C PHE A 431 26.84 -54.48 -11.03
N ASP A 432 27.70 -55.23 -10.36
CA ASP A 432 29.10 -55.29 -10.75
C ASP A 432 29.27 -56.20 -11.96
N LEU A 433 30.27 -55.91 -12.80
CA LEU A 433 30.54 -56.67 -14.02
C LEU A 433 30.68 -58.17 -13.73
N GLU A 434 31.34 -58.51 -12.63
CA GLU A 434 31.52 -59.88 -12.14
C GLU A 434 30.16 -60.55 -11.85
N HIS A 435 29.25 -59.84 -11.19
CA HIS A 435 27.93 -60.33 -10.87
C HIS A 435 27.04 -60.45 -12.13
N ILE A 436 27.19 -59.54 -13.09
CA ILE A 436 26.50 -59.65 -14.39
C ILE A 436 26.97 -60.90 -15.13
N VAL A 437 28.28 -61.18 -15.16
CA VAL A 437 28.84 -62.38 -15.79
C VAL A 437 28.38 -63.65 -15.06
N GLU A 438 28.40 -63.67 -13.74
CA GLU A 438 27.93 -64.78 -12.91
C GLU A 438 26.43 -65.06 -13.13
N MET A 439 25.60 -64.02 -13.16
CA MET A 439 24.16 -64.19 -13.40
C MET A 439 23.85 -64.61 -14.84
N THR A 440 24.67 -64.17 -15.79
CA THR A 440 24.53 -64.55 -17.20
C THR A 440 24.96 -66.01 -17.40
N SER A 441 25.99 -66.48 -16.69
CA SER A 441 26.46 -67.87 -16.75
C SER A 441 25.52 -68.85 -16.05
N ALA A 442 24.82 -68.43 -14.99
CA ALA A 442 23.81 -69.23 -14.29
C ALA A 442 22.45 -69.32 -15.03
N SER A 443 22.25 -68.55 -16.10
CA SER A 443 20.99 -68.54 -16.86
C SER A 443 20.85 -69.80 -17.72
N LYS A 444 19.85 -70.64 -17.39
CA LYS A 444 19.48 -71.83 -18.18
C LYS A 444 19.23 -71.53 -19.66
N GLY A 445 18.69 -70.34 -19.98
CA GLY A 445 18.40 -69.94 -21.35
C GLY A 445 19.65 -69.64 -22.18
N LEU A 446 20.71 -69.13 -21.56
CA LEU A 446 21.99 -68.93 -22.23
C LEU A 446 22.68 -70.28 -22.47
N HIS A 447 22.57 -71.19 -21.49
CA HIS A 447 23.11 -72.54 -21.65
C HIS A 447 22.39 -73.31 -22.76
N GLU A 448 21.06 -73.27 -22.84
CA GLU A 448 20.29 -73.85 -23.96
C GLU A 448 20.63 -73.22 -25.32
N SER A 449 20.83 -71.89 -25.35
CA SER A 449 21.17 -71.15 -26.57
C SER A 449 22.62 -71.38 -27.02
N ALA A 450 23.55 -71.60 -26.07
CA ALA A 450 24.93 -71.95 -26.35
C ALA A 450 25.07 -73.41 -26.82
N VAL A 451 24.20 -74.31 -26.34
CA VAL A 451 24.18 -75.72 -26.75
C VAL A 451 23.57 -75.90 -28.14
N HIS A 452 22.63 -75.04 -28.55
CA HIS A 452 22.03 -75.06 -29.90
C HIS A 452 22.15 -73.70 -30.59
N PRO A 453 23.37 -73.30 -31.02
CA PRO A 453 23.54 -72.02 -31.67
C PRO A 453 22.89 -72.08 -33.06
N ARG A 454 21.64 -71.63 -33.16
CA ARG A 454 21.03 -71.27 -34.44
C ARG A 454 21.64 -69.95 -34.88
N PHE A 455 22.85 -70.03 -35.45
CA PHE A 455 23.39 -68.93 -36.24
C PHE A 455 22.51 -68.79 -37.49
N GLY A 456 21.43 -68.03 -37.38
CA GLY A 456 20.76 -67.51 -38.56
C GLY A 456 21.79 -66.71 -39.34
N SER A 457 22.01 -67.06 -40.60
CA SER A 457 22.84 -66.33 -41.55
C SER A 457 22.20 -64.97 -41.91
N THR A 458 21.89 -64.16 -40.90
CA THR A 458 21.52 -62.76 -41.10
C THR A 458 22.81 -61.99 -41.35
N PRO A 459 23.06 -61.51 -42.58
CA PRO A 459 24.27 -60.77 -42.90
C PRO A 459 24.32 -59.50 -42.04
N VAL A 460 25.32 -59.42 -41.17
CA VAL A 460 25.57 -58.24 -40.36
C VAL A 460 26.25 -57.21 -41.24
N LYS A 461 25.50 -56.22 -41.73
CA LYS A 461 26.06 -55.03 -42.38
C LYS A 461 26.74 -54.15 -41.32
N GLY A 462 28.00 -54.44 -41.03
CA GLY A 462 28.84 -53.59 -40.19
C GLY A 462 29.43 -52.44 -41.01
N VAL A 463 29.31 -51.21 -40.51
CA VAL A 463 30.06 -50.05 -41.01
C VAL A 463 31.23 -49.85 -40.05
N MET A 464 32.45 -50.18 -40.48
CA MET A 464 33.66 -49.84 -39.74
C MET A 464 33.97 -48.36 -39.97
N PHE A 465 33.93 -47.56 -38.91
CA PHE A 465 34.49 -46.21 -38.92
C PHE A 465 35.95 -46.30 -38.44
N SER A 466 36.88 -46.01 -39.35
CA SER A 466 38.30 -45.87 -39.03
C SER A 466 38.55 -44.43 -38.59
N ASP A 467 39.09 -44.26 -37.38
CA ASP A 467 39.18 -42.97 -36.67
C ASP A 467 40.38 -42.12 -37.13
N ARG A 468 40.63 -42.05 -38.44
CA ARG A 468 41.58 -41.10 -39.01
C ARG A 468 40.99 -40.39 -40.21
N VAL A 469 40.93 -39.07 -40.06
CA VAL A 469 40.70 -38.04 -41.07
C VAL A 469 41.16 -38.49 -42.46
N PHE A 470 40.26 -39.04 -43.27
CA PHE A 470 40.29 -39.01 -44.74
C PHE A 470 38.93 -39.44 -45.31
N THR A 471 38.49 -38.68 -46.29
CA THR A 471 37.24 -38.81 -47.04
C THR A 471 37.23 -40.03 -47.96
N SER A 472 36.78 -41.20 -47.48
CA SER A 472 36.06 -42.18 -48.32
C SER A 472 35.45 -43.29 -47.46
N ALA A 473 34.13 -43.48 -47.57
CA ALA A 473 33.43 -44.59 -46.95
C ALA A 473 33.61 -45.86 -47.79
N VAL A 474 34.40 -46.82 -47.31
CA VAL A 474 34.51 -48.14 -47.95
C VAL A 474 33.35 -49.00 -47.49
N LYS A 475 32.45 -49.33 -48.43
CA LYS A 475 31.32 -50.24 -48.20
C LYS A 475 31.82 -51.68 -48.41
N LEU A 476 32.03 -52.40 -47.33
CA LEU A 476 32.31 -53.84 -47.39
C LEU A 476 31.01 -54.58 -47.69
N ASP A 477 30.86 -55.06 -48.93
CA ASP A 477 29.79 -55.97 -49.33
C ASP A 477 30.35 -57.39 -49.31
N VAL A 478 30.14 -58.09 -48.20
CA VAL A 478 30.51 -59.51 -48.09
C VAL A 478 29.32 -60.34 -48.57
N ASN A 479 29.26 -60.58 -49.88
CA ASN A 479 28.43 -61.63 -50.44
C ASN A 479 29.21 -62.95 -50.42
N ARG A 480 28.82 -63.85 -49.53
CA ARG A 480 29.00 -65.28 -49.73
C ARG A 480 27.85 -66.06 -49.12
#